data_AF-K8EPE3-F1
#
_entry.id   AF-K8EPE3-F1
#
_cell.length_a   1.000
_cell.length_b   1.000
_cell.length_c   1.000
_cell.angle_alpha   90.00
_cell.angle_beta   90.00
_cell.angle_gamma   90.00
#
_symmetry.space_group_name_H-M   'P 1'
#
loop_
_entity.id
_entity.type
_entity.pdbx_description
1 polymer ?
#
loop_
_entity_poly.entity_id
_entity_poly.type
_entity_poly.pdbx_seq_one_letter_code
_entity_poly.pdbx_strand_id
1 'polypeptide(L)'
;MIKNNRTSILDGSVWQLNSRKGRLVGTDQHGNEYYENTKYQQGRSRWVKYKDLDDYNPANVPREWHQWLHYISDEPDLTQEIKYEIPAIHVKLSKQFGAVASNEPRYYPKGHFFNKKGIKDWKKYGAWSPP
;
A
#
# COMPACT_ATOMS: atom_id res chain seq x y z
N MET A 1 -19.43 0.98 -35.40
CA MET A 1 -18.42 1.04 -34.32
C MET A 1 -18.92 1.97 -33.23
N ILE A 2 -19.49 1.42 -32.16
CA ILE A 2 -20.00 2.22 -31.03
C ILE A 2 -18.83 2.42 -30.08
N LYS A 3 -18.34 3.66 -29.97
CA LYS A 3 -17.37 4.04 -28.94
C LYS A 3 -18.13 4.02 -27.62
N ASN A 4 -17.95 2.97 -26.84
CA ASN A 4 -18.46 2.91 -25.46
C ASN A 4 -17.72 3.95 -24.62
N ASN A 5 -18.23 5.17 -24.62
CA ASN A 5 -17.93 6.16 -23.60
C ASN A 5 -18.57 5.64 -22.30
N ARG A 6 -17.87 4.74 -21.61
CA ARG A 6 -18.18 4.43 -20.22
C ARG A 6 -17.90 5.72 -19.45
N THR A 7 -18.92 6.56 -19.30
CA THR A 7 -18.98 7.51 -18.21
C THR A 7 -18.75 6.67 -16.96
N SER A 8 -17.56 6.80 -16.36
CA SER A 8 -17.23 6.15 -15.11
C SER A 8 -18.38 6.43 -14.17
N ILE A 9 -19.14 5.39 -13.83
CA ILE A 9 -20.11 5.48 -12.75
C ILE A 9 -19.23 5.72 -11.54
N LEU A 10 -19.09 7.00 -11.20
CA LEU A 10 -18.39 7.45 -10.01
C LEU A 10 -19.13 6.76 -8.88
N ASP A 11 -18.52 5.71 -8.32
CA ASP A 11 -18.93 5.21 -7.02
C ASP A 11 -19.02 6.45 -6.10
N GLY A 12 -20.04 6.51 -5.25
CA GLY A 12 -20.37 7.74 -4.49
C GLY A 12 -19.17 8.28 -3.69
N SER A 13 -18.23 7.38 -3.37
CA SER A 13 -16.91 7.63 -2.79
C SER A 13 -16.00 8.53 -3.65
N VAL A 14 -15.87 8.29 -4.95
CA VAL A 14 -15.01 9.07 -5.87
C VAL A 14 -15.59 10.46 -6.13
N TRP A 15 -16.93 10.56 -6.24
CA TRP A 15 -17.60 11.85 -6.39
C TRP A 15 -17.37 12.74 -5.15
N GLN A 16 -17.42 12.17 -3.94
CA GLN A 16 -17.11 12.90 -2.71
C GLN A 16 -15.67 13.43 -2.68
N LEU A 17 -14.70 12.69 -3.20
CA LEU A 17 -13.31 13.14 -3.28
C LEU A 17 -13.15 14.35 -4.21
N ASN A 18 -13.82 14.35 -5.37
CA ASN A 18 -13.76 15.47 -6.32
C ASN A 18 -14.51 16.71 -5.85
N SER A 19 -15.53 16.56 -5.01
CA SER A 19 -16.33 17.67 -4.46
C SER A 19 -15.67 18.34 -3.25
N ARG A 20 -14.75 17.64 -2.57
CA ARG A 20 -14.00 18.19 -1.44
C ARG A 20 -13.02 19.25 -1.92
N LYS A 21 -12.89 20.32 -1.13
CA LYS A 21 -11.93 21.41 -1.37
C LYS A 21 -10.83 21.32 -0.32
N GLY A 22 -9.57 21.24 -0.75
CA GLY A 22 -8.40 21.19 0.13
C GLY A 22 -7.16 21.72 -0.56
N ARG A 23 -6.14 22.06 0.23
CA ARG A 23 -4.82 22.45 -0.26
C ARG A 23 -4.06 21.18 -0.67
N LEU A 24 -3.46 21.17 -1.86
CA LEU A 24 -2.52 20.13 -2.27
C LEU A 24 -1.24 20.26 -1.44
N VAL A 25 -0.91 19.22 -0.70
CA VAL A 25 0.30 19.14 0.13
C VAL A 25 1.47 18.58 -0.66
N GLY A 26 1.22 17.56 -1.48
CA GLY A 26 2.21 16.98 -2.38
C GLY A 26 1.70 15.76 -3.13
N THR A 27 2.61 15.15 -3.90
CA THR A 27 2.36 13.97 -4.73
C THR A 27 3.44 12.94 -4.48
N ASP A 28 3.07 11.65 -4.41
CA ASP A 28 4.04 10.56 -4.23
C ASP A 28 4.61 10.03 -5.56
N GLN A 29 5.55 9.07 -5.45
CA GLN A 29 6.17 8.40 -6.59
C GLN A 29 5.19 7.57 -7.44
N HIS A 30 4.07 7.14 -6.85
CA HIS A 30 3.02 6.39 -7.56
C HIS A 30 2.02 7.33 -8.26
N GLY A 31 2.12 8.64 -8.00
CA GLY A 31 1.26 9.68 -8.54
C GLY A 31 -0.03 9.90 -7.74
N ASN A 32 -0.11 9.43 -6.50
CA ASN A 32 -1.22 9.76 -5.60
C ASN A 32 -1.04 11.18 -5.06
N GLU A 33 -2.15 11.92 -4.97
CA GLU A 33 -2.17 13.32 -4.54
C GLU A 33 -2.73 13.43 -3.11
N TYR A 34 -2.06 14.21 -2.25
CA TYR A 34 -2.40 14.33 -0.84
C TYR A 34 -2.92 15.73 -0.52
N TYR A 35 -4.05 15.80 0.17
CA TYR A 35 -4.77 17.05 0.42
C TYR A 35 -5.05 17.26 1.90
N GLU A 36 -5.03 18.53 2.31
CA GLU A 36 -5.37 18.96 3.66
C GLU A 36 -6.39 20.10 3.67
N ASN A 37 -7.32 20.04 4.62
CA ASN A 37 -8.21 21.14 4.96
C ASN A 37 -8.52 21.15 6.46
N THR A 38 -7.89 22.06 7.20
CA THR A 38 -8.08 22.25 8.65
C THR A 38 -9.48 22.72 9.04
N LYS A 39 -10.30 23.21 8.08
CA LYS A 39 -11.70 23.60 8.34
C LYS A 39 -12.62 22.40 8.47
N TYR A 40 -12.23 21.23 7.95
CA TYR A 40 -13.00 20.01 8.10
C TYR A 40 -12.79 19.39 9.48
N GLN A 41 -13.73 18.53 9.87
CA GLN A 41 -13.65 17.80 11.12
C GLN A 41 -12.34 17.00 11.20
N GLN A 42 -11.74 16.97 12.40
CA GLN A 42 -10.59 16.13 12.71
C GLN A 42 -10.84 14.67 12.30
N GLY A 43 -9.86 14.03 11.66
CA GLY A 43 -10.00 12.72 11.04
C GLY A 43 -10.49 12.73 9.59
N ARG A 44 -11.08 13.85 9.11
CA ARG A 44 -11.46 14.06 7.70
C ARG A 44 -10.73 15.24 7.05
N SER A 45 -9.85 15.90 7.79
CA SER A 45 -9.08 17.06 7.32
C SER A 45 -7.98 16.65 6.33
N ARG A 46 -7.42 15.44 6.44
CA ARG A 46 -6.43 14.88 5.50
C ARG A 46 -7.04 13.75 4.67
N TRP A 47 -6.76 13.72 3.37
CA TRP A 47 -7.16 12.61 2.49
C TRP A 47 -6.20 12.44 1.31
N VAL A 48 -6.25 11.26 0.70
CA VAL A 48 -5.51 10.91 -0.51
C VAL A 48 -6.46 10.76 -1.68
N LYS A 49 -6.02 11.22 -2.85
CA LYS A 49 -6.65 10.92 -4.13
C LYS A 49 -5.70 10.00 -4.91
N TYR A 50 -6.12 8.76 -5.07
CA TYR A 50 -5.34 7.78 -5.82
C TYR A 50 -5.30 8.13 -7.30
N LYS A 51 -4.17 7.81 -7.94
CA LYS A 51 -3.99 7.99 -9.38
C LYS A 51 -4.94 7.11 -10.19
N ASP A 52 -5.04 5.85 -9.80
CA ASP A 52 -6.00 4.90 -10.34
C ASP A 52 -7.27 4.96 -9.50
N LEU A 53 -8.41 5.22 -10.13
CA LEU A 53 -9.71 5.30 -9.47
C LEU A 53 -10.52 4.01 -9.62
N ASP A 54 -10.15 3.13 -10.56
CA ASP A 54 -10.88 1.90 -10.84
C ASP A 54 -10.35 0.73 -9.99
N ASP A 55 -9.04 0.70 -9.71
CA ASP A 55 -8.39 -0.31 -8.87
C ASP A 55 -7.47 0.33 -7.81
N TYR A 56 -8.05 1.19 -6.96
CA TYR A 56 -7.32 1.80 -5.86
C TYR A 56 -7.18 0.86 -4.66
N ASN A 57 -6.00 0.84 -4.05
CA ASN A 57 -5.72 0.06 -2.83
C ASN A 57 -5.10 0.94 -1.73
N PRO A 58 -5.63 0.92 -0.50
CA PRO A 58 -5.02 1.60 0.65
C PRO A 58 -3.54 1.26 0.90
N ALA A 59 -3.11 0.05 0.54
CA ALA A 59 -1.72 -0.40 0.70
C ALA A 59 -0.74 0.27 -0.29
N ASN A 60 -1.22 0.99 -1.30
CA ASN A 60 -0.37 1.66 -2.29
C ASN A 60 0.25 2.97 -1.77
N VAL A 61 -0.22 3.48 -0.62
CA VAL A 61 0.33 4.67 0.04
C VAL A 61 1.73 4.34 0.58
N PRO A 62 2.78 5.06 0.17
CA PRO A 62 4.12 4.83 0.69
C PRO A 62 4.24 5.26 2.15
N ARG A 63 5.24 4.72 2.85
CA ARG A 63 5.50 4.94 4.28
C ARG A 63 5.54 6.42 4.71
N GLU A 64 6.16 7.30 3.91
CA GLU A 64 6.33 8.72 4.20
C GLU A 64 4.96 9.40 4.34
N TRP A 65 4.08 9.11 3.38
CA TRP A 65 2.72 9.64 3.35
C TRP A 65 1.77 8.91 4.29
N HIS A 66 2.02 7.63 4.61
CA HIS A 66 1.20 6.85 5.53
C HIS A 66 1.18 7.47 6.94
N GLN A 67 2.33 7.94 7.44
CA GLN A 67 2.42 8.59 8.76
C GLN A 67 1.59 9.87 8.82
N TRP A 68 1.75 10.74 7.82
CA TRP A 68 1.06 12.02 7.71
C TRP A 68 -0.45 11.85 7.57
N LEU A 69 -0.89 10.90 6.74
CA LEU A 69 -2.30 10.59 6.51
C LEU A 69 -3.02 10.10 7.77
N HIS A 70 -2.30 9.37 8.64
CA HIS A 70 -2.83 8.82 9.90
C HIS A 70 -2.60 9.70 11.13
N TYR A 71 -2.23 10.98 10.94
CA TYR A 71 -1.98 11.92 12.04
C TYR A 71 -0.90 11.45 13.04
N ILE A 72 0.06 10.64 12.58
CA ILE A 72 1.22 10.21 13.39
C ILE A 72 2.28 11.32 13.41
N SER A 73 2.50 11.96 12.25
CA SER A 73 3.35 13.14 12.09
C SER A 73 2.56 14.25 11.42
N ASP A 74 2.90 15.50 11.75
CA ASP A 74 2.31 16.69 11.11
C ASP A 74 3.05 17.11 9.84
N GLU A 75 4.34 16.80 9.76
CA GLU A 75 5.13 17.05 8.56
C GLU A 75 5.07 15.82 7.64
N PRO A 76 4.67 15.99 6.36
CA PRO A 76 4.92 14.96 5.37
C PRO A 76 6.45 14.86 5.23
N ASP A 77 7.02 13.69 5.51
CA ASP A 77 8.46 13.36 5.48
C ASP A 77 9.10 13.47 4.06
N LEU A 78 8.75 14.51 3.30
CA LEU A 78 9.23 14.81 1.94
C LEU A 78 10.66 15.33 1.93
N THR A 79 11.12 15.89 3.05
CA THR A 79 12.37 16.66 3.13
C THR A 79 13.49 15.91 3.86
N GLN A 80 13.12 14.95 4.71
CA GLN A 80 14.12 14.13 5.38
C GLN A 80 14.54 13.07 4.35
N GLU A 81 15.73 13.22 3.77
CA GLU A 81 16.46 12.06 3.29
C GLU A 81 16.67 11.15 4.51
N ILE A 82 15.68 10.31 4.80
CA ILE A 82 15.83 9.36 5.89
C ILE A 82 16.88 8.37 5.38
N LYS A 83 18.13 8.60 5.78
CA LYS A 83 19.21 7.63 5.64
C LYS A 83 18.80 6.40 6.43
N TYR A 84 18.08 5.52 5.77
CA TYR A 84 17.95 4.16 6.26
C TYR A 84 19.36 3.59 6.21
N GLU A 85 19.94 3.31 7.37
CA GLU A 85 20.98 2.31 7.43
C GLU A 85 20.32 1.02 6.97
N ILE A 86 20.45 0.74 5.68
CA ILE A 86 19.99 -0.49 5.07
C ILE A 86 20.73 -1.62 5.80
N PRO A 87 20.06 -2.43 6.65
CA PRO A 87 20.72 -3.63 7.14
C PRO A 87 21.08 -4.45 5.90
N ALA A 88 22.30 -5.00 5.85
CA ALA A 88 22.89 -5.64 4.67
C ALA A 88 22.00 -6.71 3.98
N ILE A 89 20.94 -7.16 4.65
CA ILE A 89 19.87 -8.00 4.14
C ILE A 89 18.74 -7.13 3.55
N HIS A 90 19.04 -6.33 2.52
CA HIS A 90 17.98 -5.68 1.76
C HIS A 90 17.33 -6.73 0.85
N VAL A 91 16.22 -7.31 1.32
CA VAL A 91 15.33 -8.08 0.44
C VAL A 91 14.86 -7.08 -0.61
N LYS A 92 15.16 -7.32 -1.89
CA LYS A 92 14.56 -6.57 -2.99
C LYS A 92 13.06 -6.57 -2.74
N LEU A 93 12.48 -5.40 -2.44
CA LEU A 93 11.05 -5.27 -2.18
C LEU A 93 10.33 -5.73 -3.45
N SER A 94 9.92 -6.99 -3.49
CA SER A 94 9.11 -7.50 -4.58
C SER A 94 7.81 -6.71 -4.53
N LYS A 95 7.40 -6.17 -5.69
CA LYS A 95 6.16 -5.43 -5.98
C LYS A 95 5.16 -5.34 -4.83
N GLN A 96 4.75 -4.10 -4.53
CA GLN A 96 3.66 -3.70 -3.63
C GLN A 96 2.69 -4.86 -3.33
N PHE A 97 2.71 -5.32 -2.07
CA PHE A 97 1.78 -6.33 -1.59
C PHE A 97 0.41 -5.68 -1.39
N GLY A 98 -0.32 -5.47 -2.48
CA GLY A 98 -1.74 -5.16 -2.43
C GLY A 98 -2.54 -6.36 -1.92
N ALA A 99 -3.86 -6.20 -1.80
CA ALA A 99 -4.79 -7.31 -1.61
C ALA A 99 -4.81 -8.16 -2.89
N VAL A 100 -3.81 -9.03 -2.98
CA VAL A 100 -3.47 -9.80 -4.17
C VAL A 100 -4.66 -10.66 -4.61
N ALA A 101 -5.14 -10.46 -5.85
CA ALA A 101 -6.07 -11.36 -6.50
C ALA A 101 -5.58 -12.82 -6.39
N SER A 102 -6.48 -13.80 -6.44
CA SER A 102 -6.18 -15.22 -6.15
C SER A 102 -4.96 -15.81 -6.88
N ASN A 103 -4.55 -15.22 -8.01
CA ASN A 103 -3.52 -15.72 -8.91
C ASN A 103 -2.11 -15.08 -8.81
N GLU A 104 -1.87 -14.04 -7.99
CA GLU A 104 -0.50 -13.48 -7.89
C GLU A 104 0.37 -14.08 -6.76
N PRO A 105 1.72 -13.95 -6.83
CA PRO A 105 2.61 -14.61 -5.88
C PRO A 105 2.46 -14.00 -4.48
N ARG A 106 1.90 -14.78 -3.56
CA ARG A 106 1.73 -14.42 -2.15
C ARG A 106 2.86 -14.96 -1.29
N TYR A 107 3.07 -14.33 -0.13
CA TYR A 107 3.95 -14.89 0.89
C TYR A 107 3.33 -16.16 1.48
N TYR A 108 4.10 -17.25 1.48
CA TYR A 108 3.75 -18.49 2.16
C TYR A 108 4.76 -18.73 3.29
N PRO A 109 4.30 -19.00 4.53
CA PRO A 109 5.20 -19.27 5.63
C PRO A 109 5.96 -20.58 5.40
N LYS A 110 7.08 -20.76 6.09
CA LYS A 110 8.03 -21.85 5.84
C LYS A 110 7.44 -23.26 6.00
N GLY A 111 6.35 -23.43 6.72
CA GLY A 111 5.65 -24.71 6.90
C GLY A 111 4.49 -24.95 5.93
N HIS A 112 4.21 -24.03 5.01
CA HIS A 112 3.00 -24.06 4.19
C HIS A 112 3.17 -24.91 2.92
N PHE A 113 2.14 -25.70 2.58
CA PHE A 113 2.16 -26.63 1.45
C PHE A 113 2.45 -25.95 0.09
N PHE A 114 1.90 -24.76 -0.14
CA PHE A 114 2.12 -24.03 -1.39
C PHE A 114 3.43 -23.22 -1.43
N ASN A 115 4.30 -23.36 -0.42
CA ASN A 115 5.61 -22.72 -0.45
C ASN A 115 6.50 -23.39 -1.50
N LYS A 116 6.85 -22.66 -2.56
CA LYS A 116 7.73 -23.14 -3.65
C LYS A 116 9.13 -23.55 -3.17
N LYS A 117 9.59 -23.03 -2.02
CA LYS A 117 10.87 -23.41 -1.41
C LYS A 117 10.79 -24.72 -0.60
N GLY A 118 9.62 -25.35 -0.53
CA GLY A 118 9.35 -26.54 0.27
C GLY A 118 8.86 -26.22 1.69
N ILE A 119 8.41 -27.27 2.37
CA ILE A 119 8.01 -27.23 3.78
C ILE A 119 9.26 -27.44 4.63
N LYS A 120 9.55 -26.48 5.51
CA LYS A 120 10.65 -26.58 6.47
C LYS A 120 10.30 -27.62 7.53
N ASP A 121 11.23 -28.54 7.77
CA ASP A 121 11.19 -29.43 8.92
C ASP A 121 11.54 -28.66 10.20
N TRP A 122 10.62 -28.71 11.18
CA TRP A 122 10.78 -28.10 12.50
C TRP A 122 11.17 -29.11 13.59
N LYS A 123 11.44 -30.36 13.22
CA LYS A 123 11.88 -31.39 14.16
C LYS A 123 13.19 -30.95 14.82
N LYS A 124 13.20 -30.94 16.17
CA LYS A 124 14.37 -30.59 16.97
C LYS A 124 15.31 -31.79 17.23
N TYR A 125 14.84 -32.99 16.91
CA TYR A 125 15.53 -34.24 17.14
C TYR A 125 15.67 -35.00 15.80
N GLY A 126 16.74 -35.79 15.69
CA GLY A 126 16.86 -36.80 14.65
C GLY A 126 16.13 -38.07 15.11
N ALA A 127 15.17 -38.55 14.33
CA ALA A 127 14.59 -39.86 14.59
C ALA A 127 15.62 -40.94 14.20
N TRP A 128 15.78 -41.96 15.04
CA TRP A 128 16.54 -43.14 14.65
C TRP A 128 15.83 -43.85 13.49
N SER A 129 16.56 -44.15 12.41
CA SER A 129 16.05 -44.93 11.29
C SER A 129 16.71 -46.32 11.33
N PRO A 130 15.94 -47.42 11.36
CA PRO A 130 16.50 -48.76 11.29
C PRO A 130 17.24 -48.97 9.95
N PRO A 131 18.25 -49.85 9.92
CA PRO A 131 18.93 -50.28 8.69
C PRO A 131 18.02 -51.13 7.78
#